data_AF-A0A1W5D2X3-F1
#
_entry.id   AF-A0A1W5D2X3-F1
#
_cell.length_a   1.000
_cell.length_b   1.000
_cell.length_c   1.000
_cell.angle_alpha   90.00
_cell.angle_beta   90.00
_cell.angle_gamma   90.00
#
_symmetry.space_group_name_H-M   'P 1'
#
loop_
_entity.id
_entity.type
_entity.pdbx_description
1 polymer ?
#
loop_
_entity_poly.entity_id
_entity_poly.type
_entity_poly.pdbx_seq_one_letter_code
_entity_poly.pdbx_strand_id
1 'polypeptide(L)'
;MPATTTRLTNPALDLHSLPPIDAVLLSHYHADHFDQLVEASLRRDLPIITTPHARAHLAEGKEAGEAFTQVHALGFFESLLVDVGGGEGKGVGVRVTGMPGKHVPDGVLGTLNRYLEAVPPTNGWMVELGVEREGGGFECGFRIYISGDTLMVDELKEIPERCKGQNIDLMFGLELVRLINPDLTIPIHYDDYDVMLSPLSDFKKAMEEAGLADKVVYLDRKDQYKFKVKEL
;
A
#
# COMPACT_ATOMS: atom_id res chain seq x y z
N MET A 1 -19.83 -12.43 -11.84
CA MET A 1 -19.61 -10.97 -11.95
C MET A 1 -18.81 -10.59 -10.72
N PRO A 2 -17.66 -9.91 -10.84
CA PRO A 2 -16.99 -9.39 -9.65
C PRO A 2 -17.98 -8.46 -8.92
N ALA A 3 -17.97 -8.48 -7.59
CA ALA A 3 -18.85 -7.64 -6.80
C ALA A 3 -18.57 -6.17 -7.13
N THR A 4 -19.51 -5.50 -7.80
CA THR A 4 -19.40 -4.08 -8.08
C THR A 4 -19.76 -3.33 -6.81
N THR A 5 -18.77 -2.75 -6.15
CA THR A 5 -19.02 -1.76 -5.08
C THR A 5 -19.33 -0.40 -5.69
N THR A 6 -20.21 0.36 -5.05
CA THR A 6 -20.54 1.73 -5.44
C THR A 6 -19.72 2.71 -4.63
N ARG A 7 -18.98 3.58 -5.33
CA ARG A 7 -18.29 4.71 -4.70
C ARG A 7 -19.34 5.68 -4.13
N LEU A 8 -19.25 5.97 -2.85
CA LEU A 8 -20.13 6.88 -2.12
C LEU A 8 -19.62 8.32 -2.17
N THR A 9 -18.30 8.48 -2.18
CA THR A 9 -17.65 9.79 -2.14
C THR A 9 -16.63 9.95 -3.26
N ASN A 10 -16.71 11.05 -3.99
CA ASN A 10 -15.73 11.35 -5.04
C ASN A 10 -14.37 11.72 -4.43
N PRO A 11 -13.26 11.43 -5.15
CA PRO A 11 -11.95 11.95 -4.78
C PRO A 11 -12.00 13.46 -4.61
N ALA A 12 -11.31 13.97 -3.59
CA ALA A 12 -11.35 15.41 -3.35
C ALA A 12 -10.52 16.20 -4.39
N LEU A 13 -9.54 15.55 -5.03
CA LEU A 13 -8.79 16.08 -6.15
C LEU A 13 -9.14 15.31 -7.42
N ASP A 14 -9.25 16.04 -8.54
CA ASP A 14 -9.35 15.44 -9.87
C ASP A 14 -8.02 14.76 -10.23
N LEU A 15 -8.08 13.67 -11.00
CA LEU A 15 -6.92 12.88 -11.40
C LEU A 15 -5.86 13.73 -12.12
N HIS A 16 -6.29 14.65 -12.99
CA HIS A 16 -5.39 15.53 -13.74
C HIS A 16 -4.92 16.74 -12.94
N SER A 17 -5.42 16.91 -11.71
CA SER A 17 -4.95 17.92 -10.76
C SER A 17 -3.93 17.36 -9.76
N LEU A 18 -3.59 16.07 -9.84
CA LEU A 18 -2.53 15.50 -9.01
C LEU A 18 -1.18 16.14 -9.34
N PRO A 19 -0.29 16.30 -8.33
CA PRO A 19 1.09 16.69 -8.61
C PRO A 19 1.79 15.63 -9.47
N PRO A 20 2.95 15.94 -10.06
CA PRO A 20 3.78 14.94 -10.73
C PRO A 20 3.97 13.69 -9.85
N ILE A 21 3.76 12.52 -10.45
CA ILE A 21 3.89 11.21 -9.79
C ILE A 21 5.09 10.50 -10.40
N ASP A 22 6.05 10.13 -9.57
CA ASP A 22 7.27 9.43 -10.00
C ASP A 22 7.10 7.91 -10.01
N ALA A 23 6.23 7.38 -9.15
CA ALA A 23 5.92 5.95 -9.07
C ALA A 23 4.53 5.70 -8.45
N VAL A 24 3.94 4.55 -8.76
CA VAL A 24 2.68 4.06 -8.17
C VAL A 24 2.94 2.78 -7.39
N LEU A 25 2.40 2.70 -6.18
CA LEU A 25 2.29 1.45 -5.42
C LEU A 25 0.87 0.91 -5.58
N LEU A 26 0.71 -0.23 -6.25
CA LEU A 26 -0.60 -0.85 -6.48
C LEU A 26 -0.71 -2.15 -5.70
N SER A 27 -1.47 -2.12 -4.59
CA SER A 27 -1.67 -3.26 -3.69
C SER A 27 -2.22 -4.50 -4.39
N HIS A 28 -3.23 -4.33 -5.24
CA HIS A 28 -3.82 -5.38 -6.06
C HIS A 28 -4.67 -4.79 -7.19
N TYR A 29 -4.99 -5.62 -8.19
CA TYR A 29 -5.74 -5.21 -9.38
C TYR A 29 -7.24 -5.39 -9.17
N HIS A 30 -7.87 -4.40 -8.51
CA HIS A 30 -9.32 -4.34 -8.30
C HIS A 30 -9.83 -2.90 -8.48
N ALA A 31 -11.10 -2.74 -8.88
CA ALA A 31 -11.61 -1.46 -9.39
C ALA A 31 -11.66 -0.33 -8.35
N ASP A 32 -11.72 -0.64 -7.06
CA ASP A 32 -11.65 0.39 -6.00
C ASP A 32 -10.23 0.91 -5.76
N HIS A 33 -9.20 0.18 -6.21
CA HIS A 33 -7.78 0.55 -6.12
C HIS A 33 -7.18 1.00 -7.46
N PHE A 34 -7.67 0.47 -8.57
CA PHE A 34 -7.21 0.77 -9.92
C PHE A 34 -8.34 0.55 -10.93
N ASP A 35 -9.05 1.62 -11.27
CA ASP A 35 -10.16 1.58 -12.21
C ASP A 35 -9.72 1.85 -13.66
N GLN A 36 -10.65 1.68 -14.59
CA GLN A 36 -10.42 1.90 -16.02
C GLN A 36 -10.06 3.35 -16.36
N LEU A 37 -10.52 4.33 -15.58
CA LEU A 37 -10.20 5.75 -15.80
C LEU A 37 -8.73 6.01 -15.47
N VAL A 38 -8.27 5.51 -14.32
CA VAL A 38 -6.85 5.56 -13.93
C VAL A 38 -6.01 4.84 -14.98
N GLU A 39 -6.39 3.61 -15.35
CA GLU A 39 -5.67 2.83 -16.34
C GLU A 39 -5.56 3.54 -17.69
N ALA A 40 -6.63 4.17 -18.17
CA ALA A 40 -6.62 4.91 -19.44
C ALA A 40 -5.81 6.20 -19.38
N SER A 41 -5.69 6.81 -18.20
CA SER A 41 -5.10 8.15 -18.04
C SER A 41 -3.60 8.15 -17.71
N LEU A 42 -3.11 7.11 -17.04
CA LEU A 42 -1.69 7.03 -16.65
C LEU A 42 -0.78 6.81 -17.87
N ARG A 43 0.36 7.52 -17.88
CA ARG A 43 1.41 7.31 -18.89
C ARG A 43 1.94 5.88 -18.81
N ARG A 44 2.19 5.25 -19.97
CA ARG A 44 2.58 3.83 -20.06
C ARG A 44 3.97 3.53 -19.49
N ASP A 45 4.82 4.53 -19.39
CA ASP A 45 6.17 4.46 -18.85
C ASP A 45 6.27 4.91 -17.38
N LEU A 46 5.14 5.07 -16.68
CA LEU A 46 5.12 5.32 -15.23
C LEU A 46 5.55 4.03 -14.49
N PRO A 47 6.54 4.08 -13.59
CA PRO A 47 6.86 2.95 -12.73
C PRO A 47 5.67 2.55 -11.84
N ILE A 48 5.23 1.29 -11.96
CA ILE A 48 4.17 0.70 -11.12
C ILE A 48 4.78 -0.48 -10.37
N ILE A 49 4.87 -0.39 -9.05
CA ILE A 49 5.28 -1.48 -8.17
C ILE A 49 4.03 -2.19 -7.68
N THR A 50 3.92 -3.49 -7.95
CA THR A 50 2.66 -4.23 -7.74
C THR A 50 2.87 -5.74 -7.55
N THR A 51 1.79 -6.51 -7.51
CA THR A 51 1.82 -7.97 -7.40
C THR A 51 2.11 -8.64 -8.75
N PRO A 52 2.64 -9.88 -8.79
CA PRO A 52 2.77 -10.64 -10.03
C PRO A 52 1.44 -10.78 -10.81
N HIS A 53 0.32 -10.92 -10.10
CA HIS A 53 -1.01 -10.98 -10.72
C HIS A 53 -1.36 -9.67 -11.43
N ALA A 54 -1.22 -8.52 -10.76
CA ALA A 54 -1.51 -7.23 -11.37
C ALA A 54 -0.58 -6.93 -12.56
N ARG A 55 0.68 -7.36 -12.51
CA ARG A 55 1.60 -7.24 -13.64
C ARG A 55 1.08 -7.93 -14.91
N ALA A 56 0.54 -9.14 -14.78
CA ALA A 56 -0.02 -9.87 -15.91
C ALA A 56 -1.16 -9.07 -16.57
N HIS A 57 -2.02 -8.43 -15.78
CA HIS A 57 -3.11 -7.58 -16.29
C HIS A 57 -2.65 -6.23 -16.85
N LEU A 58 -1.53 -5.67 -16.38
CA LEU A 58 -1.06 -4.34 -16.77
C LEU A 58 -0.10 -4.34 -17.97
N ALA A 59 0.68 -5.40 -18.14
CA ALA A 59 1.79 -5.43 -19.10
C ALA A 59 1.75 -6.60 -20.09
N GLU A 60 1.13 -7.72 -19.74
CA GLU A 60 1.20 -8.95 -20.54
C GLU A 60 -0.05 -9.09 -21.44
N GLY A 61 0.14 -9.59 -22.66
CA GLY A 61 -0.97 -9.86 -23.58
C GLY A 61 -1.72 -8.63 -24.11
N LYS A 62 -1.26 -7.41 -23.82
CA LYS A 62 -1.87 -6.16 -24.28
C LYS A 62 -1.39 -5.73 -25.66
N GLU A 63 -2.23 -4.96 -26.35
CA GLU A 63 -1.88 -4.38 -27.64
C GLU A 63 -0.77 -3.33 -27.51
N ALA A 64 -0.07 -3.08 -28.62
CA ALA A 64 1.00 -2.08 -28.66
C ALA A 64 0.44 -0.68 -28.36
N GLY A 65 0.93 -0.06 -27.28
CA GLY A 65 0.47 1.25 -26.80
C GLY A 65 -0.48 1.19 -25.60
N GLU A 66 -1.00 0.01 -25.26
CA GLU A 66 -1.85 -0.21 -24.08
C GLU A 66 -1.07 -0.77 -22.89
N ALA A 67 -0.03 -1.56 -23.14
CA ALA A 67 0.80 -2.15 -22.10
C ALA A 67 1.58 -1.08 -21.33
N PHE A 68 1.58 -1.18 -19.99
CA PHE A 68 2.55 -0.46 -19.16
C PHE A 68 3.94 -1.10 -19.31
N THR A 69 4.96 -0.28 -19.49
CA THR A 69 6.32 -0.73 -19.81
C THR A 69 7.25 -0.82 -18.58
N GLN A 70 6.87 -0.20 -17.46
CA GLN A 70 7.63 -0.17 -16.21
C GLN A 70 6.83 -0.76 -15.05
N VAL A 71 6.40 -2.02 -15.17
CA VAL A 71 5.67 -2.71 -14.10
C VAL A 71 6.62 -3.62 -13.34
N HIS A 72 6.82 -3.37 -12.06
CA HIS A 72 7.71 -4.14 -11.18
C HIS A 72 6.87 -5.03 -10.26
N ALA A 73 6.94 -6.34 -10.47
CA ALA A 73 6.24 -7.29 -9.60
C ALA A 73 7.12 -7.63 -8.39
N LEU A 74 6.56 -7.50 -7.18
CA LEU A 74 7.19 -7.93 -5.94
C LEU A 74 6.30 -8.97 -5.25
N GLY A 75 6.87 -10.14 -4.98
CA GLY A 75 6.35 -11.09 -4.01
C GLY A 75 6.56 -10.63 -2.57
N PHE A 76 6.12 -11.44 -1.62
CA PHE A 76 6.30 -11.13 -0.20
C PHE A 76 7.79 -11.14 0.16
N PHE A 77 8.20 -10.08 0.85
CA PHE A 77 9.56 -9.78 1.29
C PHE A 77 10.58 -9.59 0.16
N GLU A 78 10.13 -9.53 -1.09
CA GLU A 78 10.96 -9.05 -2.18
C GLU A 78 11.00 -7.52 -2.16
N SER A 79 12.18 -6.96 -2.40
CA SER A 79 12.42 -5.53 -2.35
C SER A 79 12.91 -5.01 -3.69
N LEU A 80 12.52 -3.78 -4.01
CA LEU A 80 13.03 -2.97 -5.09
C LEU A 80 13.52 -1.64 -4.53
N LEU A 81 14.68 -1.18 -4.98
CA LEU A 81 15.05 0.21 -4.81
C LEU A 81 14.48 1.03 -5.97
N VAL A 82 13.66 2.00 -5.65
CA VAL A 82 13.00 2.89 -6.61
C VAL A 82 13.86 4.13 -6.80
N ASP A 83 14.26 4.38 -8.04
CA ASP A 83 14.90 5.62 -8.46
C ASP A 83 13.83 6.71 -8.61
N VAL A 84 13.61 7.46 -7.54
CA VAL A 84 12.79 8.68 -7.55
C VAL A 84 13.72 9.85 -7.86
N GLY A 85 13.94 10.13 -9.15
CA GLY A 85 14.84 11.20 -9.58
C GLY A 85 14.58 12.54 -8.87
N GLY A 86 15.61 13.37 -8.71
CA GLY A 86 15.45 14.75 -8.22
C GLY A 86 16.13 15.10 -6.88
N GLY A 87 16.93 14.22 -6.30
CA GLY A 87 17.76 14.55 -5.14
C GLY A 87 19.16 15.07 -5.52
N GLU A 88 19.55 16.25 -5.03
CA GLU A 88 20.95 16.72 -5.08
C GLU A 88 21.91 15.90 -4.16
N GLY A 89 21.39 14.89 -3.45
CA GLY A 89 22.16 13.99 -2.60
C GLY A 89 22.50 12.69 -3.29
N LYS A 90 23.80 12.43 -3.54
CA LYS A 90 24.26 11.11 -3.98
C LYS A 90 23.80 10.04 -2.99
N GLY A 91 23.07 9.04 -3.51
CA GLY A 91 22.68 7.86 -2.75
C GLY A 91 21.33 7.97 -2.01
N VAL A 92 20.54 9.03 -2.12
CA VAL A 92 19.17 9.00 -1.56
C VAL A 92 18.32 8.02 -2.34
N GLY A 93 17.59 7.15 -1.66
CA GLY A 93 16.77 6.11 -2.30
C GLY A 93 15.52 5.75 -1.51
N VAL A 94 14.55 5.19 -2.22
CA VAL A 94 13.31 4.66 -1.66
C VAL A 94 13.30 3.16 -1.86
N ARG A 95 13.43 2.39 -0.77
CA ARG A 95 13.31 0.93 -0.85
C ARG A 95 11.86 0.53 -0.58
N VAL A 96 11.27 -0.20 -1.51
CA VAL A 96 9.91 -0.72 -1.42
C VAL A 96 9.97 -2.23 -1.30
N THR A 97 9.31 -2.78 -0.28
CA THR A 97 9.21 -4.23 -0.06
C THR A 97 7.75 -4.66 -0.10
N GLY A 98 7.45 -5.73 -0.84
CA GLY A 98 6.13 -6.35 -0.82
C GLY A 98 5.86 -7.00 0.53
N MET A 99 4.74 -6.67 1.17
CA MET A 99 4.37 -7.21 2.48
C MET A 99 3.18 -8.16 2.35
N PRO A 100 3.11 -9.23 3.17
CA PRO A 100 2.03 -10.18 3.09
C PRO A 100 0.68 -9.49 3.36
N GLY A 101 -0.33 -9.88 2.59
CA GLY A 101 -1.70 -9.42 2.72
C GLY A 101 -2.68 -10.52 2.31
N LYS A 102 -3.89 -10.52 2.88
CA LYS A 102 -4.89 -11.55 2.63
C LYS A 102 -6.31 -11.02 2.69
N HIS A 103 -7.01 -11.11 1.56
CA HIS A 103 -8.35 -10.55 1.39
C HIS A 103 -9.48 -11.49 1.89
N VAL A 104 -9.21 -12.79 2.02
CA VAL A 104 -10.18 -13.80 2.51
C VAL A 104 -9.51 -14.81 3.46
N PRO A 105 -10.17 -15.21 4.56
CA PRO A 105 -9.63 -16.23 5.46
C PRO A 105 -9.47 -17.57 4.75
N ASP A 106 -8.59 -18.44 5.26
CA ASP A 106 -8.51 -19.82 4.75
C ASP A 106 -9.74 -20.64 5.19
N GLY A 107 -10.31 -21.36 4.24
CA GLY A 107 -11.47 -22.22 4.41
C GLY A 107 -11.98 -22.73 3.07
N VAL A 108 -12.90 -23.71 3.08
CA VAL A 108 -13.44 -24.33 1.84
C VAL A 108 -13.98 -23.28 0.85
N LEU A 109 -14.61 -22.21 1.36
CA LEU A 109 -15.09 -21.06 0.58
C LEU A 109 -13.95 -20.15 0.06
N GLY A 110 -12.92 -19.91 0.87
CA GLY A 110 -11.76 -19.09 0.49
C GLY A 110 -10.91 -19.75 -0.61
N THR A 111 -10.74 -21.08 -0.54
CA THR A 111 -10.05 -21.85 -1.58
C THR A 111 -10.82 -21.85 -2.90
N LEU A 112 -12.16 -21.94 -2.86
CA LEU A 112 -13.00 -21.84 -4.06
C LEU A 112 -12.92 -20.44 -4.69
N ASN A 113 -13.00 -19.36 -3.90
CA ASN A 113 -12.89 -17.99 -4.41
C ASN A 113 -11.50 -17.70 -5.01
N ARG A 114 -10.42 -18.23 -4.42
CA ARG A 114 -9.05 -18.13 -4.95
C ARG A 114 -8.89 -18.90 -6.27
N TYR A 115 -9.52 -20.06 -6.38
CA TYR A 115 -9.55 -20.86 -7.62
C TYR A 115 -10.42 -20.24 -8.73
N LEU A 116 -11.39 -19.43 -8.35
CA LEU A 116 -12.26 -18.71 -9.29
C LEU A 116 -11.68 -17.36 -9.73
N GLU A 117 -10.45 -17.01 -9.34
CA GLU A 117 -9.78 -15.72 -9.62
C GLU A 117 -10.62 -14.47 -9.21
N ALA A 118 -11.68 -14.67 -8.41
CA ALA A 118 -12.63 -13.62 -8.09
C ALA A 118 -12.08 -12.62 -7.06
N VAL A 119 -10.99 -12.98 -6.38
CA VAL A 119 -10.33 -12.17 -5.37
C VAL A 119 -8.83 -12.11 -5.70
N PRO A 120 -8.34 -11.00 -6.25
CA PRO A 120 -6.92 -10.83 -6.58
C PRO A 120 -6.03 -10.98 -5.33
N PRO A 121 -4.81 -11.54 -5.45
CA PRO A 121 -3.82 -11.48 -4.39
C PRO A 121 -3.42 -10.02 -4.13
N THR A 122 -3.11 -9.70 -2.87
CA THR A 122 -2.84 -8.34 -2.40
C THR A 122 -1.55 -8.26 -1.61
N ASN A 123 -0.86 -7.14 -1.78
CA ASN A 123 0.32 -6.75 -1.01
C ASN A 123 0.00 -5.56 -0.11
N GLY A 124 0.57 -5.57 1.10
CA GLY A 124 0.97 -4.34 1.77
C GLY A 124 2.32 -3.85 1.23
N TRP A 125 2.75 -2.66 1.65
CA TRP A 125 4.01 -2.05 1.22
C TRP A 125 4.79 -1.54 2.42
N MET A 126 6.02 -2.04 2.59
CA MET A 126 7.00 -1.38 3.43
C MET A 126 7.81 -0.42 2.57
N VAL A 127 7.72 0.87 2.86
CA VAL A 127 8.42 1.94 2.16
C VAL A 127 9.45 2.53 3.11
N GLU A 128 10.71 2.43 2.74
CA GLU A 128 11.83 2.90 3.53
C GLU A 128 12.53 4.04 2.80
N LEU A 129 12.58 5.20 3.44
CA LEU A 129 13.28 6.39 2.97
C LEU A 129 14.67 6.39 3.60
N GLY A 130 15.71 6.50 2.77
CA GLY A 130 17.06 6.29 3.26
C GLY A 130 18.16 6.64 2.27
N VAL A 131 19.36 6.20 2.61
CA VAL A 131 20.58 6.44 1.84
C VAL A 131 21.26 5.11 1.52
N GLU A 132 21.52 4.87 0.24
CA GLU A 132 22.47 3.89 -0.27
C GLU A 132 23.89 4.29 0.10
N ARG A 133 24.60 3.36 0.75
CA ARG A 133 26.00 3.54 1.15
C ARG A 133 26.93 2.93 0.09
N GLU A 134 28.10 3.55 -0.07
CA GLU A 134 29.18 2.98 -0.89
C GLU A 134 29.51 1.57 -0.37
N GLY A 135 29.41 0.55 -1.24
CA GLY A 135 29.60 -0.86 -0.86
C GLY A 135 28.32 -1.71 -0.79
N GLY A 136 27.14 -1.14 -1.08
CA GLY A 136 25.92 -1.92 -1.34
C GLY A 136 24.98 -2.11 -0.13
N GLY A 137 25.01 -1.18 0.83
CA GLY A 137 24.07 -1.14 1.96
C GLY A 137 23.01 -0.06 1.81
N PHE A 138 21.87 -0.21 2.49
CA PHE A 138 20.82 0.81 2.56
C PHE A 138 20.53 1.14 4.02
N GLU A 139 20.74 2.40 4.38
CA GLU A 139 20.46 2.90 5.72
C GLU A 139 19.10 3.59 5.72
N CYS A 140 18.16 3.05 6.51
CA CYS A 140 16.80 3.55 6.60
C CYS A 140 16.68 4.65 7.66
N GLY A 141 16.15 5.81 7.27
CA GLY A 141 15.93 6.97 8.12
C GLY A 141 14.47 7.19 8.50
N PHE A 142 13.55 6.62 7.71
CA PHE A 142 12.12 6.63 7.99
C PHE A 142 11.42 5.45 7.32
N ARG A 143 10.59 4.72 8.07
CA ARG A 143 9.90 3.51 7.62
C ARG A 143 8.39 3.67 7.71
N ILE A 144 7.74 3.47 6.57
CA ILE A 144 6.29 3.56 6.39
C ILE A 144 5.76 2.17 6.07
N TYR A 145 4.72 1.73 6.77
CA TYR A 145 3.99 0.51 6.42
C TYR A 145 2.58 0.84 5.94
N ILE A 146 2.28 0.54 4.68
CA ILE A 146 0.93 0.65 4.10
C ILE A 146 0.34 -0.75 4.08
N SER A 147 -0.68 -1.04 4.89
CA SER A 147 -1.12 -2.43 5.09
C SER A 147 -1.76 -3.07 3.85
N GLY A 148 -2.30 -2.25 2.94
CA GLY A 148 -3.20 -2.73 1.89
C GLY A 148 -4.48 -3.35 2.46
N ASP A 149 -5.27 -3.96 1.57
CA ASP A 149 -6.53 -4.63 1.91
C ASP A 149 -6.25 -6.01 2.49
N THR A 150 -6.03 -6.08 3.80
CA THR A 150 -5.72 -7.33 4.48
C THR A 150 -6.55 -7.55 5.73
N LEU A 151 -6.96 -8.79 5.91
CA LEU A 151 -7.51 -9.32 7.15
C LEU A 151 -6.40 -9.68 8.12
N MET A 152 -6.72 -9.73 9.41
CA MET A 152 -5.82 -10.27 10.43
C MET A 152 -5.67 -11.78 10.26
N VAL A 153 -4.50 -12.23 9.76
CA VAL A 153 -4.17 -13.64 9.55
C VAL A 153 -2.80 -13.97 10.13
N ASP A 154 -2.54 -15.25 10.41
CA ASP A 154 -1.34 -15.68 11.14
C ASP A 154 -0.04 -15.35 10.39
N GLU A 155 -0.06 -15.36 9.06
CA GLU A 155 1.08 -15.01 8.22
C GLU A 155 1.57 -13.58 8.45
N LEU A 156 0.71 -12.66 8.90
CA LEU A 156 1.09 -11.29 9.22
C LEU A 156 1.97 -11.19 10.47
N LYS A 157 1.99 -12.21 11.33
CA LYS A 157 2.87 -12.27 12.51
C LYS A 157 4.34 -12.36 12.13
N GLU A 158 4.65 -12.74 10.89
CA GLU A 158 6.02 -12.74 10.38
C GLU A 158 6.57 -11.31 10.20
N ILE A 159 5.70 -10.32 9.99
CA ILE A 159 6.08 -8.92 9.81
C ILE A 159 6.85 -8.38 11.02
N PRO A 160 6.30 -8.38 12.26
CA PRO A 160 7.03 -7.87 13.42
C PRO A 160 8.30 -8.67 13.74
N GLU A 161 8.34 -9.98 13.45
CA GLU A 161 9.56 -10.78 13.64
C GLU A 161 10.67 -10.37 12.67
N ARG A 162 10.35 -10.10 11.41
CA ARG A 162 11.32 -9.60 10.41
C ARG A 162 11.74 -8.16 10.68
N CYS A 163 10.85 -7.36 11.27
CA CYS A 163 11.12 -5.99 11.67
C CYS A 163 11.68 -5.89 13.10
N LYS A 164 12.10 -7.00 13.72
CA LYS A 164 12.57 -6.97 15.10
C LYS A 164 13.79 -6.07 15.26
N GLY A 165 13.72 -5.15 16.23
CA GLY A 165 14.75 -4.13 16.45
C GLY A 165 14.71 -2.97 15.44
N GLN A 166 13.70 -2.93 14.58
CA GLN A 166 13.50 -1.91 13.56
C GLN A 166 12.16 -1.21 13.80
N ASN A 167 12.18 0.11 13.87
CA ASN A 167 10.97 0.89 14.12
C ASN A 167 10.10 1.00 12.87
N ILE A 168 8.78 1.01 13.03
CA ILE A 168 7.83 1.42 11.98
C ILE A 168 7.30 2.79 12.40
N ASP A 169 7.82 3.83 11.75
CA ASP A 169 7.59 5.22 12.15
C ASP A 169 6.17 5.68 11.79
N LEU A 170 5.61 5.17 10.68
CA LEU A 170 4.27 5.49 10.23
C LEU A 170 3.56 4.27 9.63
N MET A 171 2.29 4.09 9.96
CA MET A 171 1.44 3.06 9.35
C MET A 171 0.19 3.68 8.72
N PHE A 172 -0.19 3.20 7.53
CA PHE A 172 -1.49 3.45 6.93
C PHE A 172 -2.34 2.17 6.98
N GLY A 173 -3.47 2.20 7.70
CA GLY A 173 -4.38 1.06 7.87
C GLY A 173 -5.08 1.02 9.22
N LEU A 174 -6.03 0.10 9.40
CA LEU A 174 -6.84 -0.03 10.63
C LEU A 174 -6.54 -1.32 11.41
N GLU A 175 -6.58 -2.47 10.75
CA GLU A 175 -6.64 -3.79 11.42
C GLU A 175 -5.35 -4.19 12.16
N LEU A 176 -4.18 -3.74 11.70
CA LEU A 176 -2.89 -4.30 12.14
C LEU A 176 -2.19 -3.51 13.24
N VAL A 177 -2.77 -2.41 13.74
CA VAL A 177 -2.09 -1.48 14.65
C VAL A 177 -1.53 -2.16 15.89
N ARG A 178 -2.29 -3.08 16.51
CA ARG A 178 -1.85 -3.80 17.71
C ARG A 178 -0.73 -4.81 17.43
N LEU A 179 -0.78 -5.47 16.27
CA LEU A 179 0.21 -6.47 15.87
C LEU A 179 1.54 -5.79 15.50
N ILE A 180 1.46 -4.68 14.78
CA ILE A 180 2.61 -3.96 14.25
C ILE A 180 3.22 -3.01 15.29
N ASN A 181 2.39 -2.41 16.14
CA ASN A 181 2.77 -1.40 17.13
C ASN A 181 3.65 -0.27 16.54
N PRO A 182 3.14 0.46 15.52
CA PRO A 182 3.87 1.59 14.95
C PRO A 182 3.97 2.75 15.95
N ASP A 183 4.81 3.73 15.64
CA ASP A 183 4.85 5.01 16.38
C ASP A 183 3.60 5.85 16.10
N LEU A 184 3.14 5.86 14.84
CA LEU A 184 1.95 6.58 14.42
C LEU A 184 1.15 5.81 13.37
N THR A 185 -0.17 5.92 13.43
CA THR A 185 -1.12 5.35 12.46
C THR A 185 -1.99 6.43 11.83
N ILE A 186 -2.22 6.34 10.53
CA ILE A 186 -3.26 7.09 9.80
C ILE A 186 -4.26 6.07 9.21
N PRO A 187 -5.53 6.04 9.63
CA PRO A 187 -6.51 5.13 9.07
C PRO A 187 -6.88 5.54 7.64
N ILE A 188 -7.05 4.56 6.76
CA ILE A 188 -7.45 4.72 5.35
C ILE A 188 -8.47 3.63 4.99
N HIS A 189 -9.20 3.77 3.86
CA HIS A 189 -10.12 2.75 3.34
C HIS A 189 -11.26 2.40 4.34
N TYR A 190 -12.08 3.39 4.72
CA TYR A 190 -13.15 3.19 5.72
C TYR A 190 -14.53 3.82 5.40
N ASP A 191 -14.66 4.76 4.45
CA ASP A 191 -15.96 5.41 4.13
C ASP A 191 -16.21 5.74 2.64
N ASP A 192 -15.36 5.31 1.71
CA ASP A 192 -15.47 5.66 0.29
C ASP A 192 -16.43 4.76 -0.50
N TYR A 193 -16.78 3.57 0.01
CA TYR A 193 -17.49 2.53 -0.72
C TYR A 193 -18.62 1.91 0.11
N ASP A 194 -19.71 1.51 -0.54
CA ASP A 194 -20.91 0.92 0.08
C ASP A 194 -20.68 -0.43 0.79
N VAL A 195 -19.58 -1.12 0.48
CA VAL A 195 -19.18 -2.38 1.12
C VAL A 195 -18.46 -2.19 2.47
N MET A 196 -18.11 -0.95 2.83
CA MET A 196 -17.44 -0.64 4.10
C MET A 196 -18.45 -0.67 5.24
N LEU A 197 -18.33 -1.68 6.11
CA LEU A 197 -19.33 -1.96 7.15
C LEU A 197 -19.05 -1.25 8.48
N SER A 198 -17.79 -0.97 8.78
CA SER A 198 -17.37 -0.40 10.07
C SER A 198 -17.01 1.08 9.92
N PRO A 199 -17.73 2.00 10.59
CA PRO A 199 -17.43 3.42 10.54
C PRO A 199 -16.11 3.75 11.28
N LEU A 200 -15.49 4.88 10.94
CA LEU A 200 -14.29 5.39 11.61
C LEU A 200 -14.46 5.53 13.14
N SER A 201 -15.68 5.76 13.63
CA SER A 201 -15.99 5.84 15.06
C SER A 201 -15.66 4.55 15.82
N ASP A 202 -15.82 3.39 15.17
CA ASP A 202 -15.55 2.10 15.79
C ASP A 202 -14.04 1.91 15.97
N PHE A 203 -13.25 2.32 14.96
CA PHE A 203 -11.80 2.34 15.05
C PHE A 203 -11.30 3.32 16.11
N LYS A 204 -11.87 4.54 16.19
CA LYS A 204 -11.58 5.53 17.24
C LYS A 204 -11.77 4.94 18.63
N LYS A 205 -12.92 4.31 18.86
CA LYS A 205 -13.23 3.64 20.13
C LYS A 205 -12.25 2.50 20.42
N ALA A 206 -11.91 1.68 19.43
CA ALA A 206 -10.96 0.57 19.60
C ALA A 206 -9.55 1.06 19.97
N MET A 207 -9.12 2.22 19.44
CA MET A 207 -7.85 2.86 19.78
C MET A 207 -7.87 3.46 21.19
N GLU A 208 -8.96 4.10 21.59
CA GLU A 208 -9.16 4.61 22.95
C GLU A 208 -9.14 3.48 24.00
N GLU A 209 -9.91 2.41 23.76
CA GLU A 209 -9.96 1.24 24.65
C GLU A 209 -8.61 0.50 24.71
N ALA A 210 -7.79 0.60 23.66
CA ALA A 210 -6.43 0.07 23.64
C ALA A 210 -5.41 0.95 24.36
N GLY A 211 -5.76 2.20 24.73
CA GLY A 211 -4.81 3.19 25.22
C GLY A 211 -3.81 3.65 24.15
N LEU A 212 -4.21 3.65 22.88
CA LEU A 212 -3.37 4.00 21.72
C LEU A 212 -3.83 5.29 21.02
N ALA A 213 -4.71 6.08 21.65
CA ALA A 213 -5.29 7.29 21.06
C ALA A 213 -4.25 8.38 20.73
N ASP A 214 -3.08 8.37 21.38
CA ASP A 214 -1.94 9.26 21.11
C ASP A 214 -1.09 8.81 19.91
N LYS A 215 -1.31 7.58 19.41
CA LYS A 215 -0.62 6.99 18.26
C LYS A 215 -1.41 7.04 16.96
N VAL A 216 -2.41 7.89 16.85
CA VAL A 216 -3.26 7.97 15.66
C VAL A 216 -3.54 9.41 15.25
N VAL A 217 -3.44 9.66 13.95
CA VAL A 217 -3.85 10.93 13.34
C VAL A 217 -4.98 10.64 12.35
N TYR A 218 -6.08 11.37 12.51
CA TYR A 218 -7.22 11.33 11.61
C TYR A 218 -7.10 12.49 10.62
N LEU A 219 -7.18 12.17 9.34
CA LEU A 219 -7.12 13.14 8.25
C LEU A 219 -8.45 13.14 7.52
N ASP A 220 -8.98 14.34 7.23
CA ASP A 220 -10.06 14.50 6.28
C ASP A 220 -9.49 14.51 4.84
N ARG A 221 -10.38 14.36 3.85
CA ARG A 221 -9.98 14.36 2.43
C ARG A 221 -9.28 15.69 2.09
N LYS A 222 -8.09 15.61 1.47
CA LYS A 222 -7.12 16.69 1.17
C LYS A 222 -6.21 17.12 2.32
N ASP A 223 -6.43 16.67 3.54
CA ASP A 223 -5.51 16.99 4.62
C ASP A 223 -4.12 16.41 4.32
N GLN A 224 -3.10 17.07 4.87
CA GLN A 224 -1.71 16.68 4.69
C GLN A 224 -1.08 16.46 6.05
N TYR A 225 -0.46 15.30 6.22
CA TYR A 225 0.41 15.04 7.36
C TYR A 225 1.88 15.19 6.94
N LYS A 226 2.62 15.99 7.69
CA LYS A 226 4.06 16.21 7.47
C LYS A 226 4.84 15.50 8.56
N PHE A 227 5.80 14.67 8.15
CA PHE A 227 6.72 13.97 9.05
C PHE A 227 8.16 14.39 8.78
N LYS A 228 9.05 14.08 9.71
CA LYS A 228 10.49 14.34 9.60
C LYS A 228 11.23 13.03 9.41
N VAL A 229 12.05 12.96 8.38
CA VAL A 229 13.01 11.87 8.17
C VAL A 229 14.24 12.16 9.03
N LYS A 230 14.82 11.13 9.66
CA LYS A 230 16.07 11.28 10.41
C LYS A 230 17.19 11.73 9.46
N GLU A 231 18.05 12.63 9.93
CA GLU A 231 19.30 12.92 9.22
C GLU A 231 20.19 11.68 9.32
N LEU A 232 20.61 11.16 8.15
CA LEU A 232 21.45 9.96 7.98
C LEU A 232 22.84 10.33 7.43
#